data_AF-A0A2M8WRM5-F1
#
_entry.id   AF-A0A2M8WRM5-F1
#
_cell.length_a   1.000
_cell.length_b   1.000
_cell.length_c   1.000
_cell.angle_alpha   90.00
_cell.angle_beta   90.00
_cell.angle_gamma   90.00
#
_symmetry.space_group_name_H-M   'P 1'
#
loop_
_entity.id
_entity.type
_entity.pdbx_description
1 polymer ?
#
loop_
_entity_poly.entity_id
_entity_poly.type
_entity_poly.pdbx_seq_one_letter_code
_entity_poly.pdbx_strand_id
1 'polypeptide(L)'
;MPVRDFWSYAMSDLQSNATRGVLAEYLVARAVRATGPRIEWDAYDVAAPDGTTIEVKASGYSQAWERRSEPSIRFGGLPGRPGKQSWHADTATMEAGFVADVYVFAVHTTTSADPYDGLDISAWQFYVLRGDDVAATGQSSMQLTTVVRLGGVPVAWHELADAIAAARPAAPVNAVVEVSPARVGHLPGCPHKGDADRSRWGRVLRPGAWRDLCNGSTVVTDDPTMIEGLTAKAACKDCVARS
;
A
#
# COMPACT_ATOMS: atom_id res chain seq x y z
N MET A 1 8.45 9.55 -34.72
CA MET A 1 7.62 9.91 -33.56
C MET A 1 8.24 9.28 -32.31
N PRO A 2 8.94 10.04 -31.46
CA PRO A 2 9.43 9.57 -30.17
C PRO A 2 8.29 9.27 -29.18
N VAL A 3 8.58 8.41 -28.19
CA VAL A 3 7.61 8.03 -27.14
C VAL A 3 7.04 9.22 -26.37
N ARG A 4 7.83 10.31 -26.23
CA ARG A 4 7.39 11.56 -25.59
C ARG A 4 6.20 12.23 -26.29
N ASP A 5 6.09 12.08 -27.61
CA ASP A 5 4.98 12.67 -28.38
C ASP A 5 3.70 11.88 -28.08
N PHE A 6 3.81 10.55 -28.03
CA PHE A 6 2.72 9.68 -27.60
C PHE A 6 2.29 9.94 -26.15
N TRP A 7 3.24 10.12 -25.23
CA TRP A 7 2.93 10.48 -23.83
C TRP A 7 2.22 11.82 -23.72
N SER A 8 2.65 12.83 -24.49
CA SER A 8 2.00 14.13 -24.49
C SER A 8 0.56 14.04 -25.01
N TYR A 9 0.32 13.23 -26.04
CA TYR A 9 -1.03 12.95 -26.53
C TYR A 9 -1.90 12.21 -25.49
N ALA A 10 -1.36 11.15 -24.88
CA ALA A 10 -2.13 10.27 -23.98
C ALA A 10 -2.34 10.84 -22.57
N MET A 11 -1.44 11.69 -22.07
CA MET A 11 -1.39 12.13 -20.67
C MET A 11 -1.49 13.66 -20.50
N SER A 12 -1.89 14.41 -21.54
CA SER A 12 -1.96 15.89 -21.49
C SER A 12 -3.07 16.43 -20.60
N ASP A 13 -4.23 15.78 -20.55
CA ASP A 13 -5.31 16.15 -19.63
C ASP A 13 -5.00 15.59 -18.24
N LEU A 14 -4.26 16.34 -17.42
CA LEU A 14 -3.92 15.95 -16.04
C LEU A 14 -5.10 16.06 -15.05
N GLN A 15 -6.23 16.64 -15.47
CA GLN A 15 -7.43 16.79 -14.63
C GLN A 15 -8.27 15.50 -14.64
N SER A 16 -8.18 14.71 -15.71
CA SER A 16 -8.84 13.41 -15.81
C SER A 16 -8.48 12.49 -14.64
N ASN A 17 -9.42 11.65 -14.18
CA ASN A 17 -9.15 10.73 -13.06
C ASN A 17 -7.98 9.76 -13.32
N ALA A 18 -7.81 9.32 -14.57
CA ALA A 18 -6.80 8.34 -14.93
C ALA A 18 -5.39 8.94 -14.85
N THR A 19 -5.18 10.04 -15.56
CA THR A 19 -3.90 10.77 -15.60
C THR A 19 -3.55 11.44 -14.28
N ARG A 20 -4.54 11.96 -13.54
CA ARG A 20 -4.36 12.49 -12.18
C ARG A 20 -3.87 11.41 -11.22
N GLY A 21 -4.39 10.19 -11.34
CA GLY A 21 -3.92 9.02 -10.60
C GLY A 21 -2.44 8.76 -10.88
N VAL A 22 -2.07 8.62 -12.15
CA VAL A 22 -0.67 8.38 -12.57
C VAL A 22 0.26 9.52 -12.14
N LEU A 23 -0.19 10.77 -12.17
CA LEU A 23 0.60 11.90 -11.68
C LEU A 23 0.80 11.84 -10.17
N ALA A 24 -0.24 11.52 -9.39
CA ALA A 24 -0.11 11.33 -7.95
C ALA A 24 0.87 10.19 -7.61
N GLU A 25 0.76 9.05 -8.31
CA GLU A 25 1.71 7.93 -8.18
C GLU A 25 3.15 8.40 -8.45
N TYR A 26 3.36 9.16 -9.52
CA TYR A 26 4.67 9.73 -9.85
C TYR A 26 5.19 10.68 -8.76
N LEU A 27 4.35 11.55 -8.21
CA LEU A 27 4.73 12.44 -7.11
C LEU A 27 5.17 11.65 -5.88
N VAL A 28 4.44 10.59 -5.51
CA VAL A 28 4.78 9.71 -4.38
C VAL A 28 6.10 8.99 -4.65
N ALA A 29 6.26 8.37 -5.83
CA ALA A 29 7.48 7.70 -6.25
C ALA A 29 8.71 8.62 -6.17
N ARG A 30 8.56 9.88 -6.60
CA ARG A 30 9.62 10.90 -6.51
C ARG A 30 9.95 11.29 -5.08
N ALA A 31 8.94 11.41 -4.19
CA ALA A 31 9.15 11.71 -2.77
C ALA A 31 9.99 10.61 -2.08
N VAL A 32 9.66 9.33 -2.31
CA VAL A 32 10.37 8.19 -1.70
C VAL A 32 11.62 7.74 -2.48
N ARG A 33 11.93 8.40 -3.61
CA ARG A 33 13.06 8.06 -4.49
C ARG A 33 12.99 6.62 -5.03
N ALA A 34 11.79 6.17 -5.40
CA ALA A 34 11.61 4.88 -6.04
C ALA A 34 12.42 4.80 -7.35
N THR A 35 13.04 3.66 -7.60
CA THR A 35 13.98 3.46 -8.73
C THR A 35 13.40 2.57 -9.84
N GLY A 36 12.27 1.91 -9.61
CA GLY A 36 11.63 1.01 -10.58
C GLY A 36 10.68 1.74 -11.53
N PRO A 37 10.37 1.14 -12.71
CA PRO A 37 9.30 1.64 -13.57
C PRO A 37 7.94 1.41 -12.91
N ARG A 38 6.93 2.20 -13.31
CA ARG A 38 5.54 1.92 -12.97
C ARG A 38 5.12 0.59 -13.59
N ILE A 39 4.58 -0.31 -12.77
CA ILE A 39 3.97 -1.57 -13.23
C ILE A 39 2.46 -1.40 -13.11
N GLU A 40 1.79 -1.32 -14.25
CA GLU A 40 0.33 -1.20 -14.25
C GLU A 40 -0.29 -2.51 -13.74
N TRP A 41 -1.28 -2.39 -12.82
CA TRP A 41 -2.01 -3.49 -12.20
C TRP A 41 -1.25 -4.32 -11.15
N ASP A 42 -0.11 -3.84 -10.65
CA ASP A 42 0.55 -4.52 -9.54
C ASP A 42 -0.27 -4.42 -8.23
N ALA A 43 0.12 -5.19 -7.22
CA ALA A 43 -0.59 -5.27 -5.95
C ALA A 43 -0.55 -3.96 -5.13
N TYR A 44 0.36 -3.05 -5.50
CA TYR A 44 0.56 -1.71 -4.94
C TYR A 44 1.11 -0.78 -6.04
N ASP A 45 1.00 0.53 -5.84
CA ASP A 45 1.37 1.50 -6.89
C ASP A 45 2.86 1.88 -6.86
N VAL A 46 3.48 1.93 -5.66
CA VAL A 46 4.88 2.33 -5.47
C VAL A 46 5.60 1.43 -4.46
N ALA A 47 6.81 0.99 -4.78
CA ALA A 47 7.75 0.41 -3.82
C ALA A 47 8.84 1.43 -3.48
N ALA A 48 9.01 1.73 -2.19
CA ALA A 48 10.14 2.51 -1.69
C ALA A 48 11.44 1.67 -1.71
N PRO A 49 12.63 2.29 -1.74
CA PRO A 49 13.91 1.58 -1.77
C PRO A 49 14.14 0.63 -0.58
N ASP A 50 13.47 0.85 0.55
CA ASP A 50 13.52 -0.02 1.73
C ASP A 50 12.53 -1.19 1.67
N GLY A 51 11.76 -1.32 0.59
CA GLY A 51 10.75 -2.36 0.36
C GLY A 51 9.38 -2.07 0.98
N THR A 52 9.15 -0.85 1.46
CA THR A 52 7.80 -0.38 1.86
C THR A 52 6.90 -0.32 0.63
N THR A 53 5.76 -1.02 0.66
CA THR A 53 4.74 -0.99 -0.40
C THR A 53 3.73 0.12 -0.14
N ILE A 54 3.39 0.88 -1.18
CA ILE A 54 2.57 2.08 -1.05
C ILE A 54 1.45 2.02 -2.08
N GLU A 55 0.21 2.08 -1.62
CA GLU A 55 -0.97 2.32 -2.46
C GLU A 55 -1.25 3.82 -2.53
N VAL A 56 -1.47 4.34 -3.73
CA VAL A 56 -1.80 5.75 -3.98
C VAL A 56 -3.26 5.87 -4.41
N LYS A 57 -3.98 6.81 -3.80
CA LYS A 57 -5.37 7.14 -4.14
C LYS A 57 -5.50 8.62 -4.41
N ALA A 58 -5.77 8.98 -5.66
CA ALA A 58 -5.89 10.37 -6.08
C ALA A 58 -7.36 10.82 -6.20
N SER A 59 -7.62 12.07 -5.83
CA SER A 59 -8.88 12.77 -6.04
C SER A 59 -8.62 14.28 -6.11
N GLY A 60 -9.64 15.09 -6.38
CA GLY A 60 -9.48 16.54 -6.40
C GLY A 60 -10.81 17.28 -6.41
N TYR A 61 -10.80 18.55 -6.00
CA TYR A 61 -12.02 19.36 -5.93
C TYR A 61 -12.53 19.74 -7.32
N SER A 62 -11.63 20.05 -8.25
CA SER A 62 -12.02 20.19 -9.65
C SER A 62 -12.19 18.81 -10.31
N GLN A 63 -13.35 18.60 -10.93
CA GLN A 63 -13.61 17.45 -11.81
C GLN A 63 -13.78 17.96 -13.23
N ALA A 64 -13.31 17.20 -14.21
CA ALA A 64 -13.36 17.56 -15.64
C ALA A 64 -14.79 17.75 -16.22
N TRP A 65 -15.86 17.51 -15.42
CA TRP A 65 -17.25 17.65 -15.82
C TRP A 65 -17.98 18.63 -14.89
N GLU A 66 -18.76 19.58 -15.43
CA GLU A 66 -19.57 20.52 -14.65
C GLU A 66 -20.56 19.77 -13.72
N ARG A 67 -20.55 20.11 -12.43
CA ARG A 67 -21.48 19.58 -11.43
C ARG A 67 -22.12 20.69 -10.60
N ARG A 68 -23.38 20.46 -10.20
CA ARG A 68 -24.26 21.38 -9.44
C ARG A 68 -24.08 21.35 -7.91
N SER A 69 -23.20 20.52 -7.37
CA SER A 69 -23.00 20.36 -5.92
C SER A 69 -21.52 20.34 -5.55
N GLU A 70 -21.23 20.72 -4.30
CA GLU A 70 -19.88 20.70 -3.72
C GLU A 70 -19.21 19.31 -3.88
N PRO A 71 -17.96 19.23 -4.36
CA PRO A 71 -17.31 17.96 -4.60
C PRO A 71 -16.97 17.26 -3.28
N SER A 72 -17.64 16.14 -2.98
CA SER A 72 -17.19 15.23 -1.93
C SER A 72 -15.96 14.46 -2.40
N ILE A 73 -14.80 14.71 -1.80
CA ILE A 73 -13.56 13.97 -2.08
C ILE A 73 -13.73 12.52 -1.61
N ARG A 74 -13.68 11.59 -2.57
CA ARG A 74 -13.86 10.15 -2.34
C ARG A 74 -12.76 9.36 -3.04
N PHE A 75 -12.31 8.31 -2.37
CA PHE A 75 -11.29 7.37 -2.82
C PHE A 75 -11.91 5.98 -2.90
N GLY A 76 -11.80 5.30 -4.05
CA GLY A 76 -12.29 3.93 -4.27
C GLY A 76 -11.16 2.91 -4.35
N GLY A 77 -11.50 1.63 -4.51
CA GLY A 77 -10.52 0.54 -4.72
C GLY A 77 -9.81 0.08 -3.45
N LEU A 78 -10.36 0.42 -2.28
CA LEU A 78 -9.77 0.10 -0.98
C LEU A 78 -9.94 -1.40 -0.63
N PRO A 79 -9.09 -1.94 0.27
CA PRO A 79 -9.00 -3.38 0.53
C PRO A 79 -10.25 -4.01 1.17
N GLY A 80 -11.21 -3.21 1.67
CA GLY A 80 -12.39 -3.69 2.38
C GLY A 80 -13.46 -4.41 1.56
N ARG A 81 -13.21 -4.81 0.30
CA ARG A 81 -14.17 -5.61 -0.47
C ARG A 81 -13.98 -7.10 -0.12
N PRO A 82 -14.98 -7.78 0.48
CA PRO A 82 -14.90 -9.23 0.69
C PRO A 82 -14.63 -9.95 -0.64
N GLY A 83 -13.60 -10.81 -0.67
CA GLY A 83 -13.19 -11.50 -1.88
C GLY A 83 -12.40 -10.65 -2.89
N LYS A 84 -11.84 -9.49 -2.49
CA LYS A 84 -10.84 -8.79 -3.31
C LYS A 84 -9.71 -9.76 -3.60
N GLN A 85 -9.30 -9.82 -4.85
CA GLN A 85 -8.07 -10.47 -5.27
C GLN A 85 -7.14 -9.39 -5.84
N SER A 86 -5.85 -9.49 -5.57
CA SER A 86 -4.82 -8.61 -6.11
C SER A 86 -3.94 -9.39 -7.07
N TRP A 87 -3.58 -8.76 -8.18
CA TRP A 87 -2.63 -9.31 -9.12
C TRP A 87 -1.21 -9.00 -8.65
N HIS A 88 -0.36 -10.02 -8.64
CA HIS A 88 1.06 -9.91 -8.29
C HIS A 88 1.89 -10.09 -9.56
N ALA A 89 2.60 -9.03 -9.98
CA ALA A 89 3.33 -9.05 -11.26
C ALA A 89 4.58 -9.94 -11.22
N ASP A 90 5.18 -10.13 -10.04
CA ASP A 90 6.37 -10.95 -9.81
C ASP A 90 6.07 -12.46 -9.90
N THR A 91 4.92 -12.89 -9.40
CA THR A 91 4.48 -14.30 -9.40
C THR A 91 3.52 -14.62 -10.54
N ALA A 92 2.96 -13.60 -11.20
CA ALA A 92 1.91 -13.72 -12.20
C ALA A 92 0.67 -14.49 -11.68
N THR A 93 0.27 -14.25 -10.43
CA THR A 93 -0.88 -14.89 -9.78
C THR A 93 -1.89 -13.88 -9.22
N MET A 94 -3.13 -14.34 -9.03
CA MET A 94 -4.16 -13.64 -8.27
C MET A 94 -4.16 -14.14 -6.82
N GLU A 95 -3.86 -13.28 -5.87
CA GLU A 95 -3.83 -13.61 -4.43
C GLU A 95 -4.96 -12.92 -3.68
N ALA A 96 -5.24 -13.35 -2.44
CA ALA A 96 -6.22 -12.68 -1.59
C ALA A 96 -5.81 -11.20 -1.40
N GLY A 97 -6.80 -10.30 -1.37
CA GLY A 97 -6.61 -8.86 -1.54
C GLY A 97 -5.43 -8.29 -0.75
N PHE A 98 -4.41 -7.86 -1.49
CA PHE A 98 -3.22 -7.25 -0.94
C PHE A 98 -3.53 -5.89 -0.32
N VAL A 99 -3.00 -5.70 0.88
CA VAL A 99 -2.96 -4.48 1.66
C VAL A 99 -1.52 -3.99 1.63
N ALA A 100 -1.31 -2.84 0.99
CA ALA A 100 -0.03 -2.16 1.02
C ALA A 100 0.32 -1.71 2.44
N ASP A 101 1.62 -1.59 2.76
CA ASP A 101 2.08 -1.11 4.06
C ASP A 101 1.51 0.27 4.42
N VAL A 102 1.46 1.14 3.41
CA VAL A 102 1.06 2.53 3.53
C VAL A 102 0.07 2.89 2.43
N TYR A 103 -0.94 3.68 2.79
CA TYR A 103 -1.85 4.29 1.83
C TYR A 103 -1.62 5.81 1.80
N VAL A 104 -1.37 6.36 0.62
CA VAL A 104 -1.25 7.79 0.38
C VAL A 104 -2.48 8.27 -0.38
N PHE A 105 -3.28 9.10 0.29
CA PHE A 105 -4.43 9.78 -0.31
C PHE A 105 -3.98 11.16 -0.80
N ALA A 106 -3.89 11.33 -2.12
CA ALA A 106 -3.49 12.57 -2.77
C ALA A 106 -4.72 13.37 -3.19
N VAL A 107 -4.79 14.63 -2.77
CA VAL A 107 -5.88 15.56 -3.09
C VAL A 107 -5.30 16.74 -3.85
N HIS A 108 -5.74 16.92 -5.09
CA HIS A 108 -5.50 18.17 -5.81
C HIS A 108 -6.51 19.23 -5.37
N THR A 109 -6.01 20.37 -4.92
CA THR A 109 -6.79 21.34 -4.15
C THR A 109 -7.42 22.43 -5.01
N THR A 110 -7.05 22.54 -6.28
CA THR A 110 -7.62 23.53 -7.19
C THR A 110 -9.13 23.34 -7.35
N THR A 111 -9.87 24.42 -7.13
CA THR A 111 -11.32 24.48 -7.28
C THR A 111 -11.70 24.86 -8.71
N SER A 112 -12.99 24.78 -9.06
CA SER A 112 -13.47 25.16 -10.40
C SER A 112 -13.34 26.66 -10.71
N ALA A 113 -12.99 27.50 -9.74
CA ALA A 113 -12.81 28.93 -9.93
C ALA A 113 -11.40 29.30 -10.44
N ASP A 114 -10.44 28.39 -10.35
CA ASP A 114 -9.03 28.63 -10.67
C ASP A 114 -8.58 27.78 -11.87
N PRO A 115 -7.60 28.25 -12.66
CA PRO A 115 -7.01 27.43 -13.72
C PRO A 115 -6.36 26.17 -13.11
N TYR A 116 -6.70 25.01 -13.66
CA TYR A 116 -6.12 23.74 -13.22
C TYR A 116 -4.68 23.59 -13.74
N ASP A 117 -3.71 23.54 -12.83
CA ASP A 117 -2.36 23.08 -13.11
C ASP A 117 -2.06 21.82 -12.27
N GLY A 118 -2.03 20.67 -12.93
CA GLY A 118 -1.70 19.40 -12.28
C GLY A 118 -0.25 19.35 -11.79
N LEU A 119 0.65 20.11 -12.42
CA LEU A 119 2.08 20.12 -12.12
C LEU A 119 2.46 21.12 -11.02
N ASP A 120 1.55 22.00 -10.62
CA ASP A 120 1.72 22.83 -9.43
C ASP A 120 1.68 21.94 -8.18
N ILE A 121 2.87 21.58 -7.69
CA ILE A 121 3.05 20.75 -6.50
C ILE A 121 2.42 21.39 -5.25
N SER A 122 2.33 22.72 -5.20
CA SER A 122 1.72 23.43 -4.05
C SER A 122 0.20 23.26 -3.99
N ALA A 123 -0.43 22.88 -5.11
CA ALA A 123 -1.84 22.52 -5.20
C ALA A 123 -2.12 21.05 -4.83
N TRP A 124 -1.13 20.30 -4.32
CA TRP A 124 -1.31 18.93 -3.83
C TRP A 124 -1.20 18.87 -2.32
N GLN A 125 -2.20 18.23 -1.70
CA GLN A 125 -2.15 17.81 -0.29
C GLN A 125 -2.19 16.29 -0.21
N PHE A 126 -1.37 15.72 0.65
CA PHE A 126 -1.27 14.29 0.87
C PHE A 126 -1.73 13.93 2.28
N TYR A 127 -2.33 12.75 2.42
CA TYR A 127 -2.68 12.19 3.72
C TYR A 127 -2.17 10.76 3.75
N VAL A 128 -1.44 10.42 4.81
CA VAL A 128 -0.78 9.12 4.93
C VAL A 128 -1.43 8.33 6.06
N LEU A 129 -1.80 7.08 5.78
CA LEU A 129 -2.34 6.14 6.76
C LEU A 129 -1.60 4.80 6.68
N ARG A 130 -1.58 4.05 7.79
CA ARG A 130 -1.14 2.65 7.79
C ARG A 130 -2.12 1.79 6.98
N GLY A 131 -1.61 0.79 6.27
CA GLY A 131 -2.42 -0.17 5.54
C GLY A 131 -3.44 -0.90 6.41
N ASP A 132 -3.00 -1.34 7.60
CA ASP A 132 -3.87 -2.04 8.55
C ASP A 132 -5.04 -1.18 9.03
N ASP A 133 -4.82 0.12 9.25
CA ASP A 133 -5.88 1.04 9.66
C ASP A 133 -6.92 1.22 8.55
N VAL A 134 -6.46 1.28 7.31
CA VAL A 134 -7.33 1.33 6.13
C VAL A 134 -8.10 0.01 5.96
N ALA A 135 -7.44 -1.13 6.08
CA ALA A 135 -8.05 -2.45 5.96
C ALA A 135 -9.08 -2.72 7.07
N ALA A 136 -8.78 -2.31 8.31
CA ALA A 136 -9.66 -2.47 9.46
C ALA A 136 -11.02 -1.75 9.31
N THR A 137 -11.11 -0.76 8.43
CA THR A 137 -12.40 -0.13 8.12
C THR A 137 -13.39 -1.07 7.45
N GLY A 138 -12.91 -2.09 6.73
CA GLY A 138 -13.74 -2.93 5.88
C GLY A 138 -14.44 -2.18 4.75
N GLN A 139 -13.96 -0.97 4.38
CA GLN A 139 -14.59 -0.15 3.35
C GLN A 139 -13.90 -0.33 1.99
N SER A 140 -14.70 -0.42 0.93
CA SER A 140 -14.21 -0.42 -0.46
C SER A 140 -14.03 1.00 -1.03
N SER A 141 -14.55 2.01 -0.33
CA SER A 141 -14.32 3.42 -0.60
C SER A 141 -14.41 4.27 0.67
N MET A 142 -13.67 5.37 0.72
CA MET A 142 -13.67 6.31 1.84
C MET A 142 -13.78 7.75 1.36
N GLN A 143 -14.39 8.61 2.18
CA GLN A 143 -14.35 10.05 1.99
C GLN A 143 -13.13 10.63 2.70
N LEU A 144 -12.65 11.80 2.27
CA LEU A 144 -11.55 12.50 2.95
C LEU A 144 -11.80 12.70 4.45
N THR A 145 -13.05 12.95 4.85
CA THR A 145 -13.43 13.07 6.26
C THR A 145 -13.18 11.79 7.07
N THR A 146 -13.32 10.61 6.45
CA THR A 146 -12.92 9.34 7.08
C THR A 146 -11.41 9.24 7.19
N VAL A 147 -10.67 9.61 6.14
CA VAL A 147 -9.19 9.59 6.16
C VAL A 147 -8.67 10.47 7.32
N VAL A 148 -9.22 11.66 7.49
CA VAL A 148 -8.88 12.57 8.59
C VAL A 148 -9.25 11.96 9.95
N ARG A 149 -10.43 11.32 10.07
CA ARG A 149 -10.85 10.66 11.31
C ARG A 149 -9.94 9.49 11.71
N LEU A 150 -9.31 8.83 10.74
CA LEU A 150 -8.31 7.77 10.97
C LEU A 150 -6.93 8.33 11.35
N GLY A 151 -6.78 9.65 11.50
CA GLY A 151 -5.52 10.29 11.88
C GLY A 151 -4.75 10.88 10.71
N GLY A 152 -5.29 10.84 9.49
CA GLY A 152 -4.68 11.47 8.32
C GLY A 152 -4.64 12.99 8.49
N VAL A 153 -3.44 13.55 8.60
CA VAL A 153 -3.20 14.99 8.56
C VAL A 153 -2.74 15.41 7.17
N PRO A 154 -3.03 16.64 6.72
CA PRO A 154 -2.51 17.13 5.45
C PRO A 154 -0.99 17.30 5.53
N VAL A 155 -0.30 16.79 4.53
CA VAL A 155 1.16 16.78 4.40
C VAL A 155 1.53 17.41 3.05
N ALA A 156 2.51 18.31 3.04
CA ALA A 156 3.05 18.86 1.81
C ALA A 156 3.99 17.86 1.13
N TRP A 157 4.19 17.98 -0.19
CA TRP A 157 5.00 17.02 -0.94
C TRP A 157 6.43 16.82 -0.38
N HIS A 158 7.05 17.89 0.13
CA HIS A 158 8.42 17.83 0.67
C HIS A 158 8.54 17.08 2.01
N GLU A 159 7.43 16.90 2.74
CA GLU A 159 7.34 16.17 4.01
C GLU A 159 6.82 14.74 3.81
N LEU A 160 6.38 14.41 2.58
CA LEU A 160 5.69 13.16 2.28
C LEU A 160 6.54 11.91 2.56
N ALA A 161 7.85 11.98 2.29
CA ALA A 161 8.76 10.87 2.56
C ALA A 161 8.82 10.51 4.05
N ASP A 162 8.89 11.53 4.92
CA ASP A 162 8.94 11.35 6.38
C ASP A 162 7.61 10.83 6.92
N ALA A 163 6.49 11.33 6.40
CA ALA A 163 5.15 10.85 6.75
C ALA A 163 4.95 9.37 6.35
N ILE A 164 5.42 8.96 5.17
CA ILE A 164 5.40 7.55 4.74
C ILE A 164 6.28 6.69 5.64
N ALA A 165 7.49 7.15 5.95
CA ALA A 165 8.40 6.43 6.84
C ALA A 165 7.84 6.27 8.27
N ALA A 166 7.05 7.24 8.76
CA ALA A 166 6.39 7.16 10.05
C ALA A 166 5.17 6.21 10.06
N ALA A 167 4.50 6.04 8.92
CA ALA A 167 3.32 5.19 8.79
C ALA A 167 3.63 3.73 8.43
N ARG A 168 4.86 3.39 8.04
CA ARG A 168 5.20 2.00 7.69
C ARG A 168 5.11 1.05 8.91
N PRO A 169 4.82 -0.24 8.70
CA PRO A 169 4.87 -1.25 9.76
C PRO A 169 6.24 -1.30 10.46
N ALA A 170 6.23 -1.66 11.74
CA ALA A 170 7.42 -1.88 12.55
C ALA A 170 8.16 -3.16 12.15
N ALA A 171 7.45 -4.19 11.68
CA ALA A 171 8.09 -5.39 11.15
C ALA A 171 8.86 -5.04 9.87
N PRO A 172 10.19 -5.29 9.83
CA PRO A 172 10.98 -4.97 8.66
C PRO A 172 10.68 -5.94 7.51
N VAL A 173 10.96 -5.52 6.27
CA VAL A 173 10.72 -6.33 5.06
C VAL A 173 11.47 -7.66 5.10
N ASN A 174 12.65 -7.70 5.72
CA ASN A 174 13.44 -8.92 5.91
C ASN A 174 13.12 -9.66 7.22
N ALA A 175 11.96 -9.41 7.84
CA ALA A 175 11.55 -10.13 9.04
C ALA A 175 11.49 -11.64 8.77
N VAL A 176 12.23 -12.39 9.57
CA VAL A 176 12.15 -13.85 9.60
C VAL A 176 10.76 -14.27 10.08
N VAL A 177 10.13 -15.23 9.41
CA VAL A 177 8.88 -15.82 9.86
C VAL A 177 9.17 -17.17 10.50
N GLU A 178 8.88 -17.31 11.79
CA GLU A 178 8.94 -18.59 12.48
C GLU A 178 7.62 -19.35 12.28
N VAL A 179 7.68 -20.57 11.74
CA VAL A 179 6.51 -21.38 11.40
C VAL A 179 6.31 -22.47 12.44
N SER A 180 5.19 -22.43 13.15
CA SER A 180 4.82 -23.44 14.13
C SER A 180 4.23 -24.71 13.49
N PRO A 181 4.25 -25.87 14.17
CA PRO A 181 3.54 -27.08 13.73
C PRO A 181 2.03 -26.88 13.51
N ALA A 182 1.44 -25.87 14.15
CA ALA A 182 0.04 -25.49 13.97
C ALA A 182 -0.24 -24.73 12.67
N ARG A 183 0.77 -24.59 11.78
CA ARG A 183 0.68 -23.86 10.49
C ARG A 183 0.40 -22.37 10.66
N VAL A 184 0.87 -21.80 11.75
CA VAL A 184 0.80 -20.37 12.04
C VAL A 184 2.21 -19.79 11.98
N GLY A 185 2.37 -18.67 11.28
CA GLY A 185 3.62 -17.92 11.24
C GLY A 185 3.69 -16.86 12.34
N HIS A 186 4.88 -16.64 12.86
CA HIS A 186 5.15 -15.74 13.98
C HIS A 186 6.36 -14.86 13.68
N LEU A 187 6.39 -13.66 14.27
CA LEU A 187 7.61 -12.88 14.36
C LEU A 187 8.51 -13.41 15.49
N PRO A 188 9.84 -13.29 15.36
CA PRO A 188 10.78 -13.70 16.40
C PRO A 188 10.45 -13.06 17.74
N GLY A 189 10.55 -13.84 18.82
CA GLY A 189 10.20 -13.37 20.16
C GLY A 189 8.69 -13.33 20.46
N CYS A 190 7.83 -13.85 19.58
CA CYS A 190 6.41 -14.03 19.89
C CYS A 190 6.23 -14.84 21.19
N PRO A 191 5.51 -14.33 22.20
CA PRO A 191 5.22 -15.06 23.43
C PRO A 191 4.09 -16.06 23.16
N HIS A 192 4.38 -17.09 22.36
CA HIS A 192 3.39 -18.10 22.00
C HIS A 192 3.13 -19.05 23.18
N LYS A 193 1.85 -19.39 23.39
CA LYS A 193 1.43 -20.44 24.33
C LYS A 193 1.47 -21.79 23.61
N GLY A 194 2.62 -22.44 23.64
CA GLY A 194 2.80 -23.78 23.06
C GLY A 194 4.22 -23.97 22.53
N ASP A 195 4.89 -25.02 23.01
CA ASP A 195 6.26 -25.41 22.65
C ASP A 195 7.35 -24.39 23.03
N ALA A 196 7.78 -24.42 24.30
CA ALA A 196 8.79 -23.50 24.83
C ALA A 196 10.18 -23.66 24.18
N ASP A 197 10.49 -24.85 23.65
CA ASP A 197 11.80 -25.12 23.04
C ASP A 197 11.86 -24.87 21.52
N ARG A 198 10.70 -24.66 20.87
CA ARG A 198 10.55 -24.42 19.43
C ARG A 198 11.26 -25.45 18.53
N SER A 199 11.58 -26.63 19.04
CA SER A 199 12.36 -27.67 18.34
C SER A 199 11.68 -28.18 17.07
N ARG A 200 10.36 -28.10 17.00
CA ARG A 200 9.53 -28.53 15.86
C ARG A 200 9.16 -27.41 14.91
N TRP A 201 9.76 -26.23 15.06
CA TRP A 201 9.45 -25.06 14.25
C TRP A 201 10.38 -24.99 13.04
N GLY A 202 9.90 -24.33 11.99
CA GLY A 202 10.70 -23.98 10.82
C GLY A 202 10.80 -22.47 10.64
N ARG A 203 11.51 -22.02 9.60
CA ARG A 203 11.67 -20.60 9.31
C ARG A 203 11.50 -20.29 7.83
N VAL A 204 11.01 -19.07 7.56
CA VAL A 204 11.02 -18.42 6.25
C VAL A 204 11.94 -17.20 6.34
N LEU A 205 12.95 -17.14 5.49
CA LEU A 205 13.96 -16.09 5.41
C LEU A 205 13.74 -15.16 4.22
N ARG A 206 12.95 -15.59 3.23
CA ARG A 206 12.60 -14.75 2.07
C ARG A 206 12.03 -13.39 2.53
N PRO A 207 12.57 -12.26 2.05
CA PRO A 207 12.01 -10.93 2.31
C PRO A 207 10.54 -10.84 1.86
N GLY A 208 9.72 -10.16 2.64
CA GLY A 208 8.29 -9.97 2.41
C GLY A 208 7.39 -11.10 2.92
N ALA A 209 7.96 -12.24 3.35
CA ALA A 209 7.16 -13.41 3.77
C ALA A 209 6.16 -13.11 4.90
N TRP A 210 6.52 -12.26 5.86
CA TRP A 210 5.58 -11.86 6.93
C TRP A 210 4.37 -11.11 6.36
N ARG A 211 4.62 -10.17 5.45
CA ARG A 211 3.57 -9.36 4.81
C ARG A 211 2.66 -10.21 3.93
N ASP A 212 3.22 -11.12 3.15
CA ASP A 212 2.43 -12.02 2.31
C ASP A 212 1.51 -12.88 3.18
N LEU A 213 2.02 -13.37 4.31
CA LEU A 213 1.24 -14.13 5.28
C LEU A 213 0.13 -13.28 5.94
N CYS A 214 0.39 -12.01 6.25
CA CYS A 214 -0.63 -11.06 6.73
C CYS A 214 -1.73 -10.80 5.69
N ASN A 215 -1.36 -10.85 4.40
CA ASN A 215 -2.28 -10.72 3.27
C ASN A 215 -3.00 -12.04 2.89
N GLY A 216 -2.81 -13.10 3.69
CA GLY A 216 -3.49 -14.38 3.52
C GLY A 216 -2.82 -15.34 2.54
N SER A 217 -1.64 -14.98 2.02
CA SER A 217 -0.82 -15.89 1.22
C SER A 217 -0.23 -16.99 2.11
N THR A 218 0.03 -18.13 1.50
CA THR A 218 0.65 -19.27 2.19
C THR A 218 2.16 -19.19 2.02
N VAL A 219 2.92 -19.30 3.11
CA VAL A 219 4.39 -19.31 3.06
C VAL A 219 4.93 -20.65 3.52
N VAL A 220 6.01 -21.11 2.87
CA VAL A 220 6.66 -22.40 3.13
C VAL A 220 8.06 -22.12 3.67
N THR A 221 8.50 -22.91 4.63
CA THR A 221 9.84 -22.80 5.22
C THR A 221 10.93 -23.00 4.16
N ASP A 222 11.95 -22.15 4.21
CA ASP A 222 13.07 -22.12 3.27
C ASP A 222 14.46 -22.17 3.96
N ASP A 223 14.47 -22.26 5.30
CA ASP A 223 15.69 -22.41 6.10
C ASP A 223 16.04 -23.91 6.29
N PRO A 224 17.10 -24.43 5.65
CA PRO A 224 17.49 -25.84 5.73
C PRO A 224 18.10 -26.22 7.09
N THR A 225 18.33 -25.26 7.99
CA THR A 225 18.86 -25.54 9.33
C THR A 225 17.77 -25.88 10.35
N MET A 226 16.50 -25.73 9.95
CA MET A 226 15.31 -25.94 10.79
C MET A 226 14.40 -27.00 10.17
N ILE A 227 13.20 -27.22 10.74
CA ILE A 227 12.23 -28.15 10.16
C ILE A 227 11.80 -27.66 8.77
N GLU A 228 12.11 -28.46 7.75
CA GLU A 228 11.73 -28.21 6.37
C GLU A 228 10.29 -28.63 6.06
N GLY A 229 9.73 -28.08 4.98
CA GLY A 229 8.40 -28.44 4.47
C GLY A 229 7.22 -27.99 5.31
N LEU A 230 7.43 -27.23 6.40
CA LEU A 230 6.32 -26.63 7.13
C LEU A 230 5.72 -25.47 6.33
N THR A 231 4.43 -25.28 6.50
CA THR A 231 3.64 -24.30 5.76
C THR A 231 2.83 -23.48 6.74
N ALA A 232 3.01 -22.15 6.73
CA ALA A 232 2.14 -21.23 7.45
C ALA A 232 1.00 -20.77 6.53
N LYS A 233 -0.24 -20.87 7.04
CA LYS A 233 -1.46 -20.46 6.34
C LYS A 233 -2.12 -19.22 6.92
N ALA A 234 -1.64 -18.75 8.07
CA ALA A 234 -2.11 -17.55 8.73
C ALA A 234 -1.00 -16.92 9.58
N ALA A 235 -1.03 -15.61 9.70
CA ALA A 235 -0.20 -14.86 10.63
C ALA A 235 -0.75 -14.95 12.06
N CYS A 236 0.15 -15.03 13.04
CA CYS A 236 -0.23 -14.96 14.45
C CYS A 236 -0.84 -13.60 14.78
N LYS A 237 -2.06 -13.59 15.32
CA LYS A 237 -2.81 -12.36 15.65
C LYS A 237 -2.04 -11.41 16.59
N ASP A 238 -1.34 -11.96 17.59
CA ASP A 238 -0.56 -11.16 18.54
C ASP A 238 0.68 -10.53 17.89
N CYS A 239 1.26 -11.18 16.88
CA CYS A 239 2.37 -10.62 16.12
C CYS A 239 1.87 -9.51 15.19
N VAL A 240 0.73 -9.71 14.52
CA VAL A 240 0.11 -8.70 13.65
C VAL A 240 -0.19 -7.42 14.43
N ALA A 241 -0.75 -7.55 15.65
CA ALA A 241 -1.04 -6.40 16.50
C ALA A 241 0.20 -5.63 16.98
N ARG A 242 1.40 -6.21 16.87
CA ARG A 242 2.68 -5.62 17.30
C ARG A 242 3.57 -5.20 16.12
N SER A 243 3.16 -5.52 14.89
CA SER A 243 3.97 -5.34 13.70
C SER A 243 3.78 -4.00 13.01
#